data_AF-I1S7H2-F1
#
_entry.id   AF-I1S7H2-F1
#
_cell.length_a   1.000
_cell.length_b   1.000
_cell.length_c   1.000
_cell.angle_alpha   90.00
_cell.angle_beta   90.00
_cell.angle_gamma   90.00
#
_symmetry.space_group_name_H-M   'P 1'
#
loop_
_entity.id
_entity.type
_entity.pdbx_description
1 polymer ?
#
loop_
_entity_poly.entity_id
_entity_poly.type
_entity_poly.pdbx_seq_one_letter_code
_entity_poly.pdbx_strand_id
1 'polypeptide(L)'
;MAGIWETTAFTFRAISTKHQQSIGVLLVFQIFILLAPVWVNAYAYMTLGRMVHYFIPDHSLLGMPAVTLAVIFVGLDIVSFIIQLIGGSLAGPGSPPEEQLKAIHIYMGGIGLQEFFIVIFIILCIAFQRKMHEIRAEKGIKAFVASDWGKLLCALYFSLAMISVRIIYRLIEFSGGEGQDNPLVTHEIYFYILEAAPMFLALLSFNIVHPGRIMQGPLSDMPELFSFIKDKMRGRKGKQLLDDQSDSNVEMGQRYEPTRTSGPYVGEPSRYG
;
A
#
# COMPACT_ATOMS: atom_id res chain seq x y z
N MET A 1 -8.71 -3.68 -12.65
CA MET A 1 -8.27 -2.27 -12.65
C MET A 1 -6.90 -2.11 -13.32
N ALA A 2 -5.83 -2.72 -12.82
CA ALA A 2 -4.48 -2.63 -13.41
C ALA A 2 -4.43 -2.81 -14.95
N GLY A 3 -4.94 -3.92 -15.48
CA GLY A 3 -4.92 -4.17 -16.94
C GLY A 3 -5.72 -3.16 -17.78
N ILE A 4 -6.79 -2.57 -17.22
CA ILE A 4 -7.54 -1.49 -17.91
C ILE A 4 -6.65 -0.27 -18.05
N TRP A 5 -5.92 0.08 -16.98
CA TRP A 5 -5.08 1.27 -16.94
C TRP A 5 -3.84 1.11 -17.82
N GLU A 6 -3.25 -0.09 -17.87
CA GLU A 6 -2.20 -0.42 -18.84
C GLU A 6 -2.71 -0.30 -20.27
N THR A 7 -3.87 -0.88 -20.57
CA THR A 7 -4.46 -0.80 -21.92
C THR A 7 -4.73 0.65 -22.31
N THR A 8 -5.24 1.47 -21.38
CA THR A 8 -5.43 2.91 -21.59
C THR A 8 -4.08 3.60 -21.84
N ALA A 9 -3.04 3.30 -21.05
CA ALA A 9 -1.70 3.86 -21.27
C ALA A 9 -1.19 3.55 -22.68
N PHE A 10 -1.24 2.29 -23.12
CA PHE A 10 -0.79 1.91 -24.46
C PHE A 10 -1.64 2.53 -25.58
N THR A 11 -2.93 2.74 -25.33
CA THR A 11 -3.81 3.45 -26.27
C THR A 11 -3.36 4.91 -26.44
N PHE A 12 -3.11 5.62 -25.34
CA PHE A 12 -2.61 6.99 -25.39
C PHE A 12 -1.18 7.07 -25.95
N ARG A 13 -0.34 6.05 -25.73
CA ARG A 13 0.98 5.93 -26.38
C ARG A 13 0.85 5.81 -27.89
N ALA A 14 -0.07 4.97 -28.39
CA ALA A 14 -0.34 4.84 -29.82
C ALA A 14 -0.94 6.11 -30.46
N ILE A 15 -1.64 6.95 -29.68
CA ILE A 15 -2.12 8.26 -30.13
C ILE A 15 -0.99 9.30 -30.10
N SER A 16 -0.10 9.24 -29.11
CA SER A 16 1.06 10.12 -28.97
C SER A 16 2.02 10.02 -30.17
N THR A 17 2.18 8.84 -30.78
CA THR A 17 2.99 8.70 -32.00
C THR A 17 2.43 9.48 -33.20
N LYS A 18 1.12 9.78 -33.22
CA LYS A 18 0.46 10.61 -34.25
C LYS A 18 0.42 12.10 -33.89
N HIS A 19 0.49 12.44 -32.60
CA HIS A 19 0.43 13.81 -32.07
C HIS A 19 1.58 14.10 -31.10
N GLN A 20 2.84 13.98 -31.58
CA GLN A 20 4.05 14.10 -30.76
C GLN A 20 4.21 15.45 -30.03
N GLN A 21 3.61 16.51 -30.56
CA GLN A 21 3.67 17.87 -29.98
C GLN A 21 2.65 18.09 -28.85
N SER A 22 1.75 17.14 -28.59
CA SER A 22 0.73 17.28 -27.53
C SER A 22 1.27 16.81 -26.19
N ILE A 23 1.75 17.77 -25.38
CA ILE A 23 2.19 17.54 -24.00
C ILE A 23 1.09 16.86 -23.17
N GLY A 24 -0.19 17.22 -23.39
CA GLY A 24 -1.32 16.63 -22.68
C GLY A 24 -1.47 15.13 -22.92
N VAL A 25 -1.29 14.66 -24.16
CA VAL A 25 -1.38 13.22 -24.50
C VAL A 25 -0.24 12.44 -23.85
N LEU A 26 0.97 13.02 -23.83
CA LEU A 26 2.14 12.42 -23.19
C LEU A 26 1.96 12.33 -21.66
N LEU A 27 1.46 13.39 -21.02
CA LEU A 27 1.17 13.40 -19.58
C LEU A 27 0.11 12.35 -19.20
N VAL A 28 -0.95 12.21 -19.99
CA VAL A 28 -1.98 11.18 -19.74
C VAL A 28 -1.38 9.78 -19.84
N PHE A 29 -0.56 9.50 -20.85
CA PHE A 29 0.19 8.26 -20.94
C PHE A 29 1.08 8.02 -19.70
N GLN A 30 1.87 9.03 -19.31
CA GLN A 30 2.76 8.96 -18.14
C GLN A 30 1.98 8.64 -16.85
N ILE A 31 0.83 9.27 -16.65
CA ILE A 31 -0.01 9.04 -15.47
C ILE A 31 -0.51 7.58 -15.46
N PHE A 32 -1.12 7.11 -16.55
CA PHE A 32 -1.69 5.77 -16.58
C PHE A 32 -0.63 4.68 -16.46
N ILE A 33 0.52 4.86 -17.10
CA ILE A 33 1.60 3.87 -17.03
C ILE A 33 2.21 3.81 -15.63
N LEU A 34 2.27 4.93 -14.89
CA LEU A 34 2.77 4.98 -13.51
C LEU A 34 1.76 4.43 -12.49
N LEU A 35 0.46 4.59 -12.72
CA LEU A 35 -0.56 4.08 -11.80
C LEU A 35 -0.81 2.58 -11.93
N ALA A 36 -0.63 2.01 -13.13
CA ALA A 36 -0.79 0.56 -13.35
C ALA A 36 -0.08 -0.33 -12.30
N PRO A 37 1.22 -0.16 -12.00
CA PRO A 37 1.92 -1.00 -11.02
C PRO A 37 1.43 -0.82 -9.58
N VAL A 38 0.94 0.37 -9.20
CA VAL A 38 0.38 0.61 -7.85
C VAL A 38 -0.79 -0.33 -7.59
N TRP A 39 -1.62 -0.58 -8.61
CA TRP A 39 -2.74 -1.52 -8.49
C TRP A 39 -2.29 -2.98 -8.35
N VAL A 40 -1.21 -3.37 -9.03
CA VAL A 40 -0.66 -4.73 -8.92
C VAL A 40 -0.03 -4.94 -7.55
N ASN A 41 0.71 -3.95 -7.04
CA ASN A 41 1.23 -3.95 -5.67
C ASN A 41 0.12 -4.06 -4.64
N ALA A 42 -0.92 -3.21 -4.75
CA ALA A 42 -2.06 -3.25 -3.85
C ALA A 42 -2.74 -4.64 -3.83
N TYR A 43 -2.87 -5.27 -5.01
CA TYR A 43 -3.41 -6.62 -5.10
C TYR A 43 -2.51 -7.66 -4.44
N ALA A 44 -1.19 -7.57 -4.61
CA ALA A 44 -0.23 -8.45 -3.92
C ALA A 44 -0.31 -8.28 -2.39
N TYR A 45 -0.40 -7.05 -1.89
CA TYR A 45 -0.53 -6.75 -0.46
C TYR A 45 -1.83 -7.30 0.12
N MET A 46 -2.95 -7.12 -0.60
CA MET A 46 -4.23 -7.71 -0.20
C MET A 46 -4.20 -9.23 -0.24
N THR A 47 -3.54 -9.83 -1.23
CA THR A 47 -3.43 -11.28 -1.36
C THR A 47 -2.66 -11.87 -0.18
N LEU A 48 -1.50 -11.33 0.18
CA LEU A 48 -0.78 -11.77 1.37
C LEU A 48 -1.61 -11.54 2.64
N GLY A 49 -2.29 -10.40 2.75
CA GLY A 49 -3.16 -10.10 3.88
C GLY A 49 -4.26 -11.15 4.05
N ARG A 50 -4.90 -11.54 2.94
CA ARG A 50 -5.92 -12.60 2.87
C ARG A 50 -5.33 -13.96 3.24
N MET A 51 -4.14 -14.29 2.77
CA MET A 51 -3.45 -15.53 3.12
C MET A 51 -3.14 -15.61 4.62
N VAL A 52 -2.65 -14.52 5.23
CA VAL A 52 -2.42 -14.45 6.67
C VAL A 52 -3.73 -14.66 7.43
N HIS A 53 -4.80 -13.98 7.02
CA HIS A 53 -6.09 -14.14 7.69
C HIS A 53 -6.65 -15.57 7.56
N TYR A 54 -6.51 -16.21 6.41
CA TYR A 54 -7.11 -17.52 6.17
C TYR A 54 -6.28 -18.68 6.73
N PHE A 55 -4.94 -18.64 6.60
CA PHE A 55 -4.08 -19.77 6.93
C PHE A 55 -3.46 -19.70 8.34
N ILE A 56 -3.37 -18.51 8.95
CA ILE A 56 -2.81 -18.35 10.30
C ILE A 56 -3.95 -18.26 11.32
N PRO A 57 -3.99 -19.14 12.33
CA PRO A 57 -5.02 -19.12 13.38
C PRO A 57 -5.10 -17.79 14.15
N ASP A 58 -3.96 -17.12 14.39
CA ASP A 58 -3.91 -15.83 15.09
C ASP A 58 -4.30 -14.63 14.22
N HIS A 59 -4.61 -14.84 12.93
CA HIS A 59 -4.92 -13.80 11.92
C HIS A 59 -3.91 -12.64 11.83
N SER A 60 -2.71 -12.84 12.39
CA SER A 60 -1.70 -11.81 12.57
C SER A 60 -0.32 -12.33 12.19
N LEU A 61 0.46 -11.41 11.62
CA LEU A 61 1.84 -11.63 11.21
C LEU A 61 2.70 -10.57 11.91
N LEU A 62 3.75 -10.99 12.61
CA LEU A 62 4.63 -10.12 13.41
C LEU A 62 3.88 -9.26 14.44
N GLY A 63 2.80 -9.76 15.02
CA GLY A 63 2.00 -9.04 16.04
C GLY A 63 1.07 -7.96 15.48
N MET A 64 0.97 -7.81 14.16
CA MET A 64 0.03 -6.89 13.51
C MET A 64 -1.06 -7.64 12.73
N PRO A 65 -2.31 -7.13 12.72
CA PRO A 65 -3.36 -7.66 11.86
C PRO A 65 -2.98 -7.51 10.39
N ALA A 66 -3.23 -8.56 9.61
CA ALA A 66 -2.90 -8.62 8.19
C ALA A 66 -3.46 -7.43 7.37
N VAL A 67 -4.68 -7.02 7.70
CA VAL A 67 -5.36 -5.87 7.07
C VAL A 67 -4.60 -4.56 7.35
N THR A 68 -4.06 -4.38 8.56
CA THR A 68 -3.31 -3.16 8.90
C THR A 68 -2.03 -3.06 8.09
N LEU A 69 -1.31 -4.17 7.92
CA LEU A 69 -0.11 -4.20 7.06
C LEU A 69 -0.47 -3.80 5.63
N ALA A 70 -1.49 -4.43 5.03
CA ALA A 70 -1.92 -4.11 3.67
C ALA A 70 -2.32 -2.64 3.51
N VAL A 71 -3.09 -2.06 4.45
CA VAL A 71 -3.44 -0.62 4.43
C VAL A 71 -2.20 0.27 4.45
N ILE A 72 -1.22 -0.05 5.32
CA ILE A 72 0.01 0.73 5.45
C ILE A 72 0.79 0.71 4.13
N PHE A 73 1.04 -0.47 3.55
CA PHE A 73 1.80 -0.56 2.30
C PHE A 73 1.09 0.09 1.12
N VAL A 74 -0.23 -0.04 1.00
CA VAL A 74 -0.99 0.68 -0.03
C VAL A 74 -0.87 2.20 0.16
N GLY A 75 -0.96 2.69 1.40
CA GLY A 75 -0.79 4.11 1.70
C GLY A 75 0.61 4.63 1.37
N LEU A 76 1.63 3.85 1.71
CA LEU A 76 3.03 4.15 1.40
C LEU A 76 3.28 4.20 -0.11
N ASP A 77 2.72 3.28 -0.89
CA ASP A 77 2.81 3.30 -2.36
C ASP A 77 2.10 4.51 -2.97
N ILE A 78 0.96 4.95 -2.41
CA ILE A 78 0.29 6.18 -2.86
C ILE A 78 1.16 7.41 -2.62
N VAL A 79 1.85 7.48 -1.46
CA VAL A 79 2.78 8.58 -1.17
C VAL A 79 3.94 8.57 -2.17
N SER A 80 4.57 7.41 -2.40
CA SER A 80 5.63 7.26 -3.41
C SER A 80 5.15 7.68 -4.81
N PHE A 81 3.93 7.29 -5.18
CA PHE A 81 3.32 7.68 -6.45
C PHE A 81 3.11 9.21 -6.57
N ILE A 82 2.67 9.89 -5.51
CA ILE A 82 2.51 11.36 -5.52
C ILE A 82 3.87 12.03 -5.72
N ILE A 83 4.93 11.54 -5.08
CA ILE A 83 6.29 12.06 -5.25
C ILE A 83 6.73 11.91 -6.73
N GLN A 84 6.46 10.75 -7.34
CA GLN A 84 6.73 10.51 -8.76
C GLN A 84 5.91 11.44 -9.66
N LEU A 85 4.62 11.65 -9.38
CA LEU A 85 3.77 12.56 -10.15
C LEU A 85 4.33 13.99 -10.14
N ILE A 86 4.75 14.46 -8.96
CA ILE A 86 5.36 15.78 -8.78
C ILE A 86 6.67 15.86 -9.56
N GLY A 87 7.61 14.93 -9.33
CA GLY A 87 8.89 14.91 -10.05
C GLY A 87 8.74 14.82 -11.57
N GLY A 88 7.83 13.98 -12.06
CA GLY A 88 7.55 13.84 -13.50
C GLY A 88 6.91 15.08 -14.11
N SER A 89 6.03 15.77 -13.37
CA SER A 89 5.40 17.01 -13.84
C SER A 89 6.37 18.19 -13.92
N LEU A 90 7.35 18.26 -13.02
CA LEU A 90 8.37 19.31 -12.98
C LEU A 90 9.47 19.12 -14.04
N ALA A 91 9.66 17.90 -14.54
CA ALA A 91 10.61 17.57 -15.61
C ALA A 91 10.12 17.95 -17.03
N GLY A 92 9.15 18.88 -17.13
CA GLY A 92 8.53 19.28 -18.39
C GLY A 92 9.45 20.10 -19.32
N PRO A 93 9.15 20.12 -20.63
CA PRO A 93 9.92 20.88 -21.61
C PRO A 93 9.83 22.39 -21.34
N GLY A 94 10.98 23.04 -21.13
CA GLY A 94 11.09 24.49 -20.90
C GLY A 94 11.73 24.90 -19.57
N SER A 95 11.90 23.98 -18.62
CA SER A 95 12.59 24.25 -17.36
C SER A 95 14.11 24.37 -17.56
N PRO A 96 14.83 25.22 -16.79
CA PRO A 96 16.29 25.25 -16.80
C PRO A 96 16.90 23.86 -16.54
N PRO A 97 18.08 23.52 -17.09
CA PRO A 97 18.71 22.21 -16.92
C PRO A 97 18.86 21.78 -15.45
N GLU A 98 19.19 22.72 -14.56
CA GLU A 98 19.32 22.46 -13.12
C GLU A 98 17.99 22.08 -12.46
N GLU A 99 16.88 22.67 -12.91
CA GLU A 99 15.54 22.38 -12.39
C GLU A 99 15.02 21.04 -12.91
N GLN A 100 15.32 20.70 -14.16
CA GLN A 100 15.01 19.37 -14.72
C GLN A 100 15.75 18.25 -13.98
N LEU A 101 17.04 18.44 -13.69
CA LEU A 101 17.81 17.46 -12.92
C LEU A 101 17.23 17.26 -11.51
N LYS A 102 16.86 18.35 -10.82
CA LYS A 102 16.18 18.26 -9.52
C LYS A 102 14.85 17.51 -9.63
N ALA A 103 14.05 17.77 -10.66
CA ALA A 103 12.78 17.09 -10.90
C ALA A 103 12.97 15.58 -11.12
N ILE A 104 13.97 15.19 -11.92
CA ILE A 104 14.35 13.79 -12.13
C ILE A 104 14.79 13.13 -10.83
N HIS A 105 15.59 13.81 -9.99
CA HIS A 105 15.99 13.26 -8.69
C HIS A 105 14.79 13.06 -7.74
N ILE A 106 13.82 13.98 -7.73
CA ILE A 106 12.58 13.82 -6.96
C ILE A 106 11.81 12.59 -7.45
N TYR A 107 11.67 12.45 -8.77
CA TYR A 107 11.01 11.30 -9.40
C TYR A 107 11.71 9.97 -9.04
N MET A 108 13.04 9.91 -9.17
CA MET A 108 13.85 8.76 -8.79
C MET A 108 13.74 8.44 -7.29
N GLY A 109 13.66 9.46 -6.44
CA GLY A 109 13.42 9.29 -5.00
C GLY A 109 12.10 8.55 -4.72
N GLY A 110 11.04 8.90 -5.44
CA GLY A 110 9.75 8.20 -5.34
C GLY A 110 9.81 6.74 -5.81
N ILE A 111 10.59 6.44 -6.86
CA ILE A 111 10.83 5.06 -7.32
C ILE A 111 11.62 4.26 -6.27
N GLY A 112 12.71 4.83 -5.75
CA GLY A 112 13.55 4.18 -4.74
C GLY A 112 12.78 3.90 -3.44
N LEU A 113 11.91 4.82 -3.03
CA LEU A 113 11.04 4.64 -1.87
C LEU A 113 10.04 3.49 -2.10
N GLN A 114 9.47 3.38 -3.30
CA GLN A 114 8.59 2.28 -3.67
C GLN A 114 9.33 0.92 -3.64
N GLU A 115 10.53 0.82 -4.21
CA GLU A 115 11.32 -0.42 -4.16
C GLU A 115 11.65 -0.81 -2.72
N PHE A 116 12.01 0.16 -1.88
CA PHE A 116 12.28 -0.09 -0.47
C PHE A 116 11.09 -0.74 0.24
N PHE A 117 9.87 -0.30 -0.04
CA PHE A 117 8.66 -0.92 0.53
C PHE A 117 8.40 -2.33 -0.02
N ILE A 118 8.68 -2.57 -1.30
CA ILE A 118 8.61 -3.91 -1.88
C ILE A 118 9.60 -4.86 -1.20
N VAL A 119 10.83 -4.43 -0.94
CA VAL A 119 11.83 -5.23 -0.23
C VAL A 119 11.34 -5.59 1.17
N ILE A 120 10.77 -4.63 1.91
CA ILE A 120 10.14 -4.90 3.22
C ILE A 120 9.00 -5.90 3.06
N PHE A 121 8.18 -5.77 2.03
CA PHE A 121 7.07 -6.69 1.77
C PHE A 121 7.54 -8.11 1.45
N ILE A 122 8.66 -8.27 0.72
CA ILE A 122 9.31 -9.58 0.51
C ILE A 122 9.73 -10.19 1.85
N ILE A 123 10.27 -9.40 2.78
CA ILE A 123 10.60 -9.88 4.14
C ILE A 123 9.33 -10.38 4.86
N LEU A 124 8.19 -9.72 4.69
CA LEU A 124 6.90 -10.19 5.24
C LEU A 124 6.43 -11.49 4.58
N CYS A 125 6.57 -11.64 3.26
CA CYS A 125 6.29 -12.91 2.57
C CYS A 125 7.15 -14.05 3.13
N ILE A 126 8.45 -13.80 3.37
CA ILE A 126 9.36 -14.77 3.97
C ILE A 126 8.96 -15.08 5.42
N ALA A 127 8.57 -14.08 6.20
CA ALA A 127 8.07 -14.29 7.57
C ALA A 127 6.80 -15.15 7.58
N PHE A 128 5.87 -14.90 6.65
CA PHE A 128 4.68 -15.73 6.45
C PHE A 128 5.07 -17.17 6.08
N GLN A 129 6.00 -17.34 5.15
CA GLN A 129 6.49 -18.65 4.74
C GLN A 129 7.06 -19.44 5.92
N ARG A 130 7.87 -18.80 6.76
CA ARG A 130 8.45 -19.42 7.96
C ARG A 130 7.36 -19.84 8.96
N LYS A 131 6.40 -18.96 9.24
CA LYS A 131 5.28 -19.27 10.14
C LYS A 131 4.42 -20.42 9.60
N MET A 132 4.21 -20.49 8.28
CA MET A 132 3.47 -21.59 7.66
C MET A 132 4.19 -22.93 7.72
N HIS A 133 5.52 -22.96 7.52
CA HIS A 133 6.30 -24.18 7.68
C HIS A 133 6.32 -24.69 9.13
N GLU A 134 6.30 -23.79 10.10
CA GLU A 134 6.18 -24.14 11.52
C GLU A 134 4.81 -24.76 11.85
N ILE A 135 3.72 -24.15 11.37
CA ILE A 135 2.35 -24.64 11.62
C ILE A 135 2.10 -26.02 10.98
N ARG A 136 2.55 -26.22 9.74
CA ARG A 136 2.21 -27.44 8.99
C ARG A 136 3.16 -28.60 9.22
N ALA A 137 4.32 -28.39 9.84
CA ALA A 137 5.41 -29.37 9.98
C ALA A 137 5.85 -30.05 8.65
N GLU A 138 5.33 -29.61 7.51
CA GLU A 138 5.65 -30.09 6.16
C GLU A 138 7.00 -29.51 5.73
N LYS A 139 8.02 -30.39 5.66
CA LYS A 139 9.37 -30.03 5.22
C LYS A 139 9.57 -30.50 3.77
N GLY A 140 10.00 -29.58 2.91
CA GLY A 140 10.45 -29.89 1.56
C GLY A 140 9.78 -29.07 0.46
N ILE A 141 10.53 -28.79 -0.60
CA ILE A 141 10.11 -27.94 -1.74
C ILE A 141 8.91 -28.54 -2.47
N LYS A 142 8.84 -29.88 -2.61
CA LYS A 142 7.72 -30.54 -3.29
C LYS A 142 6.40 -30.37 -2.53
N ALA A 143 6.41 -30.49 -1.20
CA ALA A 143 5.22 -30.26 -0.37
C ALA A 143 4.79 -28.79 -0.44
N PHE A 144 5.76 -27.87 -0.39
CA PHE A 144 5.53 -26.43 -0.56
C PHE A 144 4.84 -26.11 -1.90
N VAL A 145 5.41 -26.53 -3.04
CA VAL A 145 4.85 -26.22 -4.37
C VAL A 145 3.53 -26.96 -4.63
N ALA A 146 3.32 -28.13 -4.03
CA ALA A 146 2.06 -28.86 -4.15
C ALA A 146 0.93 -28.20 -3.33
N SER A 147 1.28 -27.56 -2.22
CA SER A 147 0.33 -26.92 -1.32
C SER A 147 -0.31 -25.67 -1.91
N ASP A 148 -1.58 -25.46 -1.57
CA ASP A 148 -2.37 -24.34 -2.06
C ASP A 148 -1.83 -22.98 -1.62
N TRP A 149 -1.34 -22.87 -0.38
CA TRP A 149 -0.70 -21.66 0.12
C TRP A 149 0.67 -21.40 -0.53
N GLY A 150 1.43 -22.46 -0.83
CA GLY A 150 2.74 -22.33 -1.48
C GLY A 150 2.63 -21.93 -2.96
N LYS A 151 1.61 -22.41 -3.68
CA LYS A 151 1.31 -21.94 -5.05
C LYS A 151 1.01 -20.44 -5.09
N LEU A 152 0.17 -19.94 -4.18
CA LEU A 152 -0.10 -18.50 -4.05
C LEU A 152 1.17 -17.73 -3.71
N LEU A 153 1.98 -18.24 -2.78
CA LEU A 153 3.20 -17.56 -2.37
C LEU A 153 4.24 -17.52 -3.50
N CYS A 154 4.32 -18.58 -4.31
CA CYS A 154 5.15 -18.61 -5.51
C CYS A 154 4.68 -17.58 -6.54
N ALA A 155 3.37 -17.48 -6.78
CA ALA A 155 2.80 -16.44 -7.66
C ALA A 155 3.08 -15.02 -7.14
N LEU A 156 3.00 -14.82 -5.81
CA LEU A 156 3.38 -13.57 -5.15
C LEU A 156 4.86 -13.24 -5.38
N TYR A 157 5.78 -14.17 -5.10
CA TYR A 157 7.21 -13.93 -5.34
C TYR A 157 7.53 -13.65 -6.80
N PHE A 158 6.92 -14.40 -7.72
CA PHE A 158 7.08 -14.17 -9.15
C PHE A 158 6.59 -12.78 -9.55
N SER A 159 5.40 -12.37 -9.07
CA SER A 159 4.86 -11.03 -9.32
C SER A 159 5.77 -9.95 -8.73
N LEU A 160 6.22 -10.08 -7.49
CA LEU A 160 7.11 -9.10 -6.85
C LEU A 160 8.43 -8.98 -7.59
N ALA A 161 9.01 -10.09 -8.05
CA ALA A 161 10.23 -10.08 -8.86
C ALA A 161 10.04 -9.33 -10.19
N MET A 162 8.93 -9.56 -10.90
CA MET A 162 8.62 -8.84 -12.14
C MET A 162 8.43 -7.33 -11.90
N ILE A 163 7.80 -6.95 -10.79
CA ILE A 163 7.61 -5.53 -10.42
C ILE A 163 8.96 -4.89 -10.07
N SER A 164 9.82 -5.56 -9.31
CA SER A 164 11.18 -5.08 -9.01
C SER A 164 12.02 -4.91 -10.27
N VAL A 165 11.94 -5.84 -11.24
CA VAL A 165 12.64 -5.70 -12.54
C VAL A 165 12.24 -4.40 -13.24
N ARG A 166 10.93 -4.11 -13.30
CA ARG A 166 10.41 -2.86 -13.86
C ARG A 166 10.94 -1.63 -13.10
N ILE A 167 10.93 -1.67 -11.76
CA ILE A 167 11.39 -0.55 -10.93
C ILE A 167 12.87 -0.27 -11.14
N ILE A 168 13.70 -1.31 -11.22
CA ILE A 168 15.13 -1.19 -11.54
C ILE A 168 15.33 -0.61 -12.94
N TYR A 169 14.57 -1.08 -13.95
CA TYR A 169 14.60 -0.50 -15.30
C TYR A 169 14.28 0.99 -15.26
N ARG A 170 13.19 1.39 -14.58
CA ARG A 170 12.83 2.81 -14.43
C ARG A 170 13.91 3.61 -13.72
N LEU A 171 14.57 3.06 -12.70
CA LEU A 171 15.65 3.76 -12.02
C LEU A 171 16.86 3.97 -12.94
N ILE A 172 17.23 2.97 -13.75
CA ILE A 172 18.34 3.06 -14.71
C ILE A 172 18.00 4.02 -15.86
N GLU A 173 16.78 3.95 -16.41
CA GLU A 173 16.28 4.82 -17.48
C GLU A 173 16.45 6.30 -17.11
N PHE A 174 16.03 6.68 -15.90
CA PHE A 174 16.14 8.06 -15.43
C PHE A 174 17.53 8.41 -14.87
N SER A 175 18.31 7.43 -14.39
CA SER A 175 19.69 7.65 -13.92
C SER A 175 20.68 7.88 -15.06
N GLY A 176 20.41 7.36 -16.26
CA GLY A 176 21.33 7.45 -17.40
C GLY A 176 21.30 8.78 -18.17
N GLY A 177 20.38 9.69 -17.81
CA GLY A 177 20.21 11.00 -18.46
C GLY A 177 19.69 10.94 -19.90
N GLU A 178 19.22 12.08 -20.43
CA GLU A 178 18.81 12.26 -21.84
C GLU A 178 20.01 12.38 -22.81
N GLY A 179 21.08 11.62 -22.58
CA GLY A 179 22.21 11.57 -23.50
C GLY A 179 21.89 10.67 -24.70
N GLN A 180 22.31 11.06 -25.91
CA GLN A 180 22.24 10.21 -27.10
C GLN A 180 23.00 8.88 -26.95
N ASP A 181 23.80 8.74 -25.89
CA ASP A 181 24.54 7.53 -25.54
C ASP A 181 23.76 6.54 -24.66
N ASN A 182 22.49 6.79 -24.33
CA ASN A 182 21.67 5.86 -23.55
C ASN A 182 20.76 5.00 -24.50
N PRO A 183 21.18 3.76 -24.84
CA PRO A 183 20.43 2.88 -25.74
C PRO A 183 19.03 2.51 -25.23
N LEU A 184 18.78 2.66 -23.92
CA LEU A 184 17.51 2.34 -23.26
C LEU A 184 16.39 3.34 -23.61
N VAL A 185 16.72 4.61 -23.77
CA VAL A 185 15.75 5.67 -24.12
C VAL A 185 15.56 5.76 -25.64
N THR A 186 16.61 5.46 -26.41
CA THR A 186 16.58 5.56 -27.89
C THR A 186 15.90 4.39 -28.57
N HIS A 187 15.88 3.20 -27.95
CA HIS A 187 15.23 2.02 -28.53
C HIS A 187 13.96 1.63 -27.76
N GLU A 188 12.80 1.88 -28.38
CA GLU A 188 11.47 1.57 -27.80
C GLU A 188 11.29 0.08 -27.43
N ILE A 189 12.10 -0.81 -28.00
CA ILE A 189 12.06 -2.25 -27.71
C ILE A 189 12.34 -2.52 -26.23
N TYR A 190 13.27 -1.79 -25.61
CA TYR A 190 13.60 -1.99 -24.19
C TYR A 190 12.42 -1.62 -23.29
N PHE A 191 11.69 -0.55 -23.62
CA PHE A 191 10.46 -0.19 -22.93
C PHE A 191 9.43 -1.33 -22.99
N TYR A 192 9.16 -1.92 -24.15
CA TYR A 192 8.19 -3.02 -24.22
C TYR A 192 8.65 -4.29 -23.46
N ILE A 193 9.94 -4.61 -23.51
CA ILE A 193 10.45 -5.84 -22.87
C ILE A 193 10.65 -5.68 -21.36
N LEU A 194 11.11 -4.53 -20.89
CA LEU A 194 11.51 -4.31 -19.51
C LEU A 194 10.46 -3.56 -18.67
N GLU A 195 9.45 -2.98 -19.32
CA GLU A 195 8.36 -2.32 -18.64
C GLU A 195 7.00 -2.98 -18.88
N ALA A 196 6.63 -3.22 -20.14
CA ALA A 196 5.32 -3.77 -20.47
C ALA A 196 5.24 -5.27 -20.15
N ALA A 197 6.25 -6.05 -20.57
CA ALA A 197 6.22 -7.50 -20.40
C ALA A 197 6.24 -7.95 -18.92
N PRO A 198 7.06 -7.39 -18.01
CA PRO A 198 7.07 -7.83 -16.61
C PRO A 198 5.73 -7.57 -15.93
N MET A 199 5.08 -6.45 -16.24
CA MET A 199 3.75 -6.14 -15.72
C MET A 199 2.67 -7.08 -16.24
N PHE A 200 2.69 -7.35 -17.54
CA PHE A 200 1.78 -8.32 -18.14
C PHE A 200 1.96 -9.71 -17.52
N LEU A 201 3.20 -10.15 -17.32
CA LEU A 201 3.51 -11.42 -16.66
C LEU A 201 3.07 -11.46 -15.20
N ALA A 202 3.21 -10.35 -14.46
CA ALA A 202 2.72 -10.23 -13.09
C ALA A 202 1.18 -10.32 -13.01
N LEU A 203 0.47 -9.70 -13.95
CA LEU A 203 -0.99 -9.82 -14.04
C LEU A 203 -1.41 -11.24 -14.43
N LEU A 204 -0.70 -11.84 -15.39
CA LEU A 204 -0.97 -13.20 -15.85
C LEU A 204 -0.75 -14.23 -14.74
N SER A 205 0.27 -14.06 -13.90
CA SER A 205 0.54 -14.97 -12.79
C SER A 205 -0.61 -15.00 -11.78
N PHE A 206 -1.18 -13.84 -11.43
CA PHE A 206 -2.36 -13.74 -10.58
C PHE A 206 -3.66 -14.19 -11.26
N ASN A 207 -3.72 -14.17 -12.59
CA ASN A 207 -4.84 -14.73 -13.34
C ASN A 207 -4.82 -16.27 -13.33
N ILE A 208 -3.64 -16.87 -13.53
CA ILE A 208 -3.45 -18.33 -13.49
C ILE A 208 -3.65 -18.86 -12.08
N VAL A 209 -3.02 -18.24 -11.09
CA VAL A 209 -3.11 -18.61 -9.67
C VAL A 209 -4.06 -17.62 -8.97
N HIS A 210 -5.35 -17.79 -9.22
CA HIS A 210 -6.35 -16.88 -8.67
C HIS A 210 -6.57 -17.12 -7.17
N PRO A 211 -6.29 -16.14 -6.28
CA PRO A 211 -6.40 -16.32 -4.83
C PRO A 211 -7.83 -16.65 -4.38
N GLY A 212 -8.86 -16.12 -5.05
CA GLY A 212 -10.26 -16.45 -4.78
C GLY A 212 -10.69 -17.86 -5.20
N ARG A 213 -9.86 -18.59 -5.96
CA ARG A 213 -10.11 -20.01 -6.26
C ARG A 213 -9.55 -20.92 -5.16
N ILE A 214 -8.54 -20.45 -4.44
CA ILE A 214 -7.79 -21.23 -3.46
C ILE A 214 -8.27 -20.94 -2.03
N MET A 215 -8.75 -19.72 -1.77
CA MET A 215 -9.45 -19.37 -0.54
C MET A 215 -10.96 -19.36 -0.80
N GLN A 216 -11.65 -20.48 -0.55
CA GLN A 216 -13.11 -20.56 -0.59
C GLN A 216 -13.63 -20.96 0.80
N GLY A 217 -14.47 -20.12 1.42
CA GLY A 217 -15.17 -20.47 2.66
C GLY A 217 -15.80 -19.28 3.41
N PRO A 218 -16.69 -19.53 4.39
CA PRO A 218 -17.40 -18.49 5.17
C PRO A 218 -16.49 -17.58 6.02
N LEU A 219 -15.23 -17.96 6.21
CA LEU A 219 -14.18 -17.18 6.90
C LEU A 219 -13.21 -16.48 5.91
N SER A 220 -13.51 -16.51 4.61
CA SER A 220 -12.68 -15.89 3.56
C SER A 220 -12.88 -14.37 3.45
N ASP A 221 -13.97 -13.87 3.99
CA ASP A 221 -14.32 -12.45 3.95
C ASP A 221 -13.55 -11.72 5.04
N MET A 222 -12.33 -11.30 4.70
CA MET A 222 -11.68 -10.23 5.45
C MET A 222 -12.62 -9.02 5.48
N PRO A 223 -12.73 -8.31 6.62
CA PRO A 223 -13.44 -7.04 6.66
C PRO A 223 -12.88 -6.15 5.55
N GLU A 224 -13.77 -5.61 4.72
CA GLU A 224 -13.37 -4.74 3.62
C GLU A 224 -12.40 -3.67 4.12
N LEU A 225 -11.35 -3.40 3.36
CA LEU A 225 -10.32 -2.42 3.71
C LEU A 225 -10.94 -1.10 4.21
N PHE A 226 -12.02 -0.67 3.54
CA PHE A 226 -12.79 0.52 3.88
C PHE A 226 -13.56 0.41 5.20
N SER A 227 -14.15 -0.74 5.53
CA SER A 227 -14.85 -0.92 6.79
C SER A 227 -13.87 -0.98 7.97
N PHE A 228 -12.74 -1.66 7.80
CA PHE A 228 -11.68 -1.68 8.81
C PHE A 228 -11.10 -0.28 9.08
N ILE A 229 -10.83 0.49 8.03
CA ILE A 229 -10.38 1.88 8.15
C ILE A 229 -11.44 2.73 8.88
N LYS A 230 -12.72 2.60 8.49
CA LYS A 230 -13.83 3.33 9.09
C LYS A 230 -13.99 3.01 10.58
N ASP A 231 -13.86 1.75 10.97
CA ASP A 231 -14.00 1.32 12.36
C ASP A 231 -12.82 1.78 13.22
N LYS A 232 -11.59 1.73 12.69
CA LYS A 232 -10.42 2.26 13.41
C LYS A 232 -10.49 3.78 13.58
N MET A 233 -10.99 4.50 12.57
CA MET A 233 -11.24 5.94 12.67
C MET A 233 -12.35 6.26 13.68
N ARG A 234 -13.44 5.49 13.69
CA ARG A 234 -14.52 5.62 14.69
C ARG A 234 -14.03 5.33 16.09
N GLY A 235 -13.22 4.30 16.30
CA GLY A 235 -12.63 3.97 17.60
C GLY A 235 -11.69 5.06 18.12
N ARG A 236 -10.89 5.69 17.25
CA ARG A 236 -10.06 6.85 17.61
C ARG A 236 -10.90 8.07 17.98
N LYS A 237 -11.91 8.42 17.18
CA LYS A 237 -12.85 9.51 17.49
C LYS A 237 -13.59 9.25 18.80
N GLY A 238 -14.04 8.01 19.05
CA GLY A 238 -14.70 7.63 20.28
C GLY A 238 -13.80 7.81 21.52
N LYS A 239 -12.53 7.39 21.46
CA LYS A 239 -11.57 7.64 22.55
C LYS A 239 -11.32 9.13 22.77
N GLN A 240 -11.17 9.89 21.69
CA GLN A 240 -10.95 11.34 21.78
C GLN A 240 -12.14 12.08 22.41
N LEU A 241 -13.37 11.67 22.09
CA LEU A 241 -14.58 12.18 22.72
C LEU A 241 -14.69 11.79 24.21
N LEU A 242 -14.24 10.59 24.58
CA LEU A 242 -14.22 10.15 25.97
C LEU A 242 -13.17 10.90 26.79
N ASP A 243 -12.00 11.17 26.22
CA ASP A 243 -10.96 11.99 26.86
C ASP A 243 -11.45 13.43 27.05
N ASP A 244 -12.01 14.07 25.99
CA ASP A 244 -12.61 15.43 26.08
C ASP A 244 -13.75 15.49 27.11
N GLN A 245 -14.61 14.46 27.16
CA GLN A 245 -15.70 14.39 28.14
C GLN A 245 -15.16 14.16 29.57
N SER A 246 -14.08 13.40 29.72
CA SER A 246 -13.43 13.20 31.03
C SER A 246 -12.79 14.49 31.53
N ASP A 247 -12.10 15.24 30.68
CA ASP A 247 -11.47 16.52 31.02
C ASP A 247 -12.52 17.57 31.40
N SER A 248 -13.63 17.66 30.66
CA SER A 248 -14.74 18.56 31.00
C SER A 248 -15.43 18.22 32.33
N ASN A 249 -15.53 16.93 32.69
CA ASN A 249 -16.08 16.50 33.99
C ASN A 249 -15.12 16.79 35.14
N VAL A 250 -13.80 16.69 34.92
CA VAL A 250 -12.78 17.08 35.90
C VAL A 250 -12.79 18.60 36.13
N GLU A 251 -12.88 19.40 35.06
CA GLU A 251 -13.02 20.86 35.17
C GLU A 251 -14.31 21.28 35.91
N MET A 252 -15.44 20.60 35.66
CA MET A 252 -16.69 20.84 36.41
C MET A 252 -16.57 20.41 37.88
N GLY A 253 -15.90 19.30 38.17
CA GLY A 253 -15.67 18.81 39.53
C GLY A 253 -14.79 19.75 40.36
N GLN A 254 -13.78 20.38 39.76
CA GLN A 254 -12.96 21.40 40.42
C GLN A 254 -13.72 22.71 40.67
N ARG A 255 -14.71 23.04 39.83
CA ARG A 255 -15.55 24.24 40.02
C ARG A 255 -16.59 24.08 41.14
N TYR A 256 -16.89 22.84 41.55
CA TYR A 256 -17.77 22.50 42.68
C TYR A 256 -16.96 22.03 43.91
N GLU A 257 -16.22 22.92 44.56
CA GLU A 257 -15.87 22.71 45.98
C GLU A 257 -17.09 23.06 46.84
N PRO A 258 -17.72 22.12 47.56
CA PRO A 258 -18.83 22.43 48.45
C PRO A 258 -18.31 23.24 49.64
N THR A 259 -18.71 24.51 49.72
CA THR A 259 -18.48 25.37 50.87
C THR A 259 -19.16 24.72 52.09
N ARG A 260 -18.39 24.02 52.94
CA ARG A 260 -18.88 23.49 54.22
C ARG A 260 -19.20 24.67 55.14
N THR A 261 -20.46 25.12 55.14
CA THR A 261 -20.98 26.01 56.18
C THR A 261 -21.43 25.18 57.38
N SER A 262 -20.66 25.24 58.46
CA SER A 262 -21.02 24.76 59.80
C SER A 262 -22.12 25.65 60.39
N GLY A 263 -23.35 25.16 60.46
CA GLY A 263 -24.47 25.77 61.20
C GLY A 263 -24.78 24.98 62.48
N PRO A 264 -24.99 25.63 63.64
CA PRO A 264 -25.15 24.95 64.93
C PRO A 264 -26.55 24.33 65.12
N TYR A 265 -26.56 23.16 65.75
CA TYR A 265 -27.73 22.37 66.13
C TYR A 265 -28.66 23.14 67.09
N VAL A 266 -29.94 23.27 66.71
CA VAL A 266 -31.03 23.72 67.59
C VAL A 266 -31.60 22.48 68.29
N GLY A 267 -31.42 22.40 69.61
CA GLY A 267 -32.03 21.36 70.45
C GLY A 267 -33.42 21.79 70.92
N GLU A 268 -34.43 20.98 70.62
CA GLU A 268 -35.77 21.08 71.21
C GLU A 268 -35.78 20.55 72.65
N PRO A 269 -36.47 21.20 73.61
CA PRO A 269 -36.68 20.66 74.95
C PRO A 269 -37.86 19.68 75.04
N SER A 270 -37.60 18.56 75.71
CA SER A 270 -38.49 17.46 76.07
C SER A 270 -39.76 17.89 76.84
N ARG A 271 -40.92 17.36 76.41
CA ARG A 271 -42.22 17.43 77.09
C ARG A 271 -42.49 16.11 77.84
N TYR A 272 -42.75 16.23 79.15
CA TYR A 272 -43.37 15.27 80.08
C TYR A 272 -42.58 14.01 80.51
N GLY A 273 -42.43 13.87 81.83
CA GLY A 273 -41.85 12.73 82.54
C GLY A 273 -41.23 13.16 83.86
#